data_AF-A0A3M2STY0-F1
#
_entry.id   AF-A0A3M2STY0-F1
#
_cell.length_a   1.000
_cell.length_b   1.000
_cell.length_c   1.000
_cell.angle_alpha   90.00
_cell.angle_beta   90.00
_cell.angle_gamma   90.00
#
_symmetry.space_group_name_H-M   'P 1'
#
loop_
_entity.id
_entity.type
_entity.pdbx_description
1 polymer ?
#
loop_
_entity_poly.entity_id
_entity_poly.type
_entity_poly.pdbx_seq_one_letter_code
_entity_poly.pdbx_strand_id
1 'polypeptide(L)'
;TTVYTPQLLPSPHGESIPHLHNRLATALQAVICDLDAEIARAEATLPPEQRTPKAVLFVSHAASLIAMGRVLTGCMPEDPGVEDFHVFTAGLSRFSRRRGPVEAEGEDGGRREEGDDERELAPGTRILRPGTAVPDWTRGRGVGGGWDCVANGDCSFLSCGAERGWHFNGEESFDTPPFPPPMEVGSSGTKL
;
A
#
# COMPACT_ATOMS: atom_id res chain seq x y z
N THR A 1 -12.06 -25.05 -10.34
CA THR A 1 -11.33 -23.79 -10.60
C THR A 1 -11.62 -22.83 -9.48
N THR A 2 -10.66 -22.54 -8.62
CA THR A 2 -10.84 -21.51 -7.59
C THR A 2 -10.82 -20.16 -8.29
N VAL A 3 -11.92 -19.41 -8.19
CA VAL A 3 -11.99 -18.07 -8.76
C VAL A 3 -11.22 -17.14 -7.81
N TYR A 4 -10.21 -16.45 -8.33
CA TYR A 4 -9.50 -15.42 -7.58
C TYR A 4 -10.40 -14.20 -7.40
N THR A 5 -10.60 -13.76 -6.16
CA THR A 5 -11.34 -12.54 -5.82
C THR A 5 -10.38 -11.53 -5.22
N PRO A 6 -10.01 -10.46 -5.95
CA PRO A 6 -9.16 -9.42 -5.40
C PRO A 6 -9.86 -8.65 -4.27
N GLN A 7 -9.07 -8.02 -3.39
CA GLN A 7 -9.58 -7.17 -2.32
C GLN A 7 -10.18 -5.86 -2.87
N LEU A 8 -9.45 -5.27 -3.82
CA LEU A 8 -9.80 -4.05 -4.51
C LEU A 8 -9.21 -4.06 -5.92
N LEU A 9 -9.71 -3.18 -6.78
CA LEU A 9 -9.13 -2.86 -8.07
C LEU A 9 -8.62 -1.41 -8.04
N PRO A 10 -7.37 -1.14 -8.46
CA PRO A 10 -6.84 0.23 -8.59
C PRO A 10 -7.71 1.11 -9.50
N SER A 11 -7.60 2.43 -9.33
CA SER A 11 -8.28 3.35 -10.25
C SER A 11 -7.77 3.17 -11.69
N PRO A 12 -8.67 3.11 -12.70
CA PRO A 12 -8.27 3.09 -14.10
C PRO A 12 -7.82 4.47 -14.61
N HIS A 13 -7.92 5.53 -13.81
CA HIS A 13 -7.60 6.92 -14.20
C HIS A 13 -6.26 7.41 -13.62
N GLY A 14 -5.44 6.49 -13.10
CA GLY A 14 -4.21 6.82 -12.42
C GLY A 14 -4.43 7.18 -10.95
N GLU A 15 -3.31 7.40 -10.25
CA GLU A 15 -3.25 7.61 -8.82
C GLU A 15 -2.16 8.66 -8.52
N SER A 16 -2.43 9.53 -7.55
CA SER A 16 -1.39 10.36 -6.93
C SER A 16 -0.52 9.50 -6.00
N ILE A 17 0.62 10.02 -5.58
CA ILE A 17 1.51 9.32 -4.63
C ILE A 17 0.75 8.96 -3.33
N PRO A 18 -0.02 9.86 -2.68
CA PRO A 18 -0.85 9.50 -1.52
C PRO A 18 -1.89 8.41 -1.82
N HIS A 19 -2.59 8.48 -2.96
CA HIS A 19 -3.57 7.48 -3.35
C HIS A 19 -2.95 6.07 -3.48
N LEU A 20 -1.75 5.97 -4.06
CA LEU A 20 -1.02 4.71 -4.16
C LEU A 20 -0.73 4.11 -2.76
N HIS A 21 -0.26 4.93 -1.82
CA HIS A 21 0.02 4.49 -0.45
C HIS A 21 -1.26 4.02 0.25
N ASN A 22 -2.35 4.79 0.16
CA ASN A 22 -3.64 4.42 0.76
C ASN A 22 -4.20 3.14 0.17
N ARG A 23 -4.10 2.96 -1.16
CA ARG A 23 -4.52 1.71 -1.81
C ARG A 23 -3.69 0.53 -1.31
N LEU A 24 -2.39 0.69 -1.18
CA LEU A 24 -1.51 -0.39 -0.71
C LEU A 24 -1.72 -0.70 0.76
N ALA A 25 -1.93 0.31 1.60
CA ALA A 25 -2.28 0.13 3.01
C ALA A 25 -3.59 -0.67 3.13
N THR A 26 -4.61 -0.28 2.36
CA THR A 26 -5.90 -0.97 2.31
C THR A 26 -5.77 -2.42 1.86
N ALA A 27 -5.06 -2.67 0.76
CA ALA A 27 -4.87 -4.02 0.21
C ALA A 27 -4.06 -4.91 1.15
N LEU A 28 -2.94 -4.42 1.68
CA LEU A 28 -2.09 -5.18 2.60
C LEU A 28 -2.79 -5.47 3.91
N GLN A 29 -3.52 -4.51 4.49
CA GLN A 29 -4.30 -4.73 5.70
C GLN A 29 -5.30 -5.87 5.51
N ALA A 30 -6.04 -5.86 4.39
CA ALA A 30 -7.00 -6.92 4.09
C ALA A 30 -6.32 -8.29 3.91
N VAL A 31 -5.20 -8.35 3.18
CA VAL A 31 -4.42 -9.59 2.99
C VAL A 31 -3.86 -10.11 4.33
N ILE A 32 -3.30 -9.24 5.16
CA ILE A 32 -2.76 -9.61 6.48
C ILE A 32 -3.89 -10.13 7.38
N CYS A 33 -5.04 -9.46 7.43
CA CYS A 33 -6.20 -9.92 8.20
C CYS A 33 -6.68 -11.30 7.76
N ASP A 34 -6.77 -11.55 6.45
CA ASP A 34 -7.18 -12.85 5.90
C ASP A 34 -6.18 -13.94 6.30
N LEU A 35 -4.88 -13.69 6.13
CA LEU A 35 -3.81 -14.61 6.49
C LEU A 35 -3.81 -14.89 7.99
N ASP A 36 -3.92 -13.86 8.84
CA ASP A 36 -3.99 -14.00 10.29
C ASP A 36 -5.19 -14.87 10.70
N ALA A 37 -6.36 -14.64 10.10
CA ALA A 37 -7.55 -15.43 10.38
C ALA A 37 -7.43 -16.87 9.91
N GLU A 38 -6.79 -17.11 8.76
CA GLU A 38 -6.53 -18.45 8.24
C GLU A 38 -5.53 -19.21 9.11
N ILE A 39 -4.43 -18.57 9.49
CA ILE A 39 -3.42 -19.14 10.40
C ILE A 39 -4.07 -19.46 11.75
N ALA A 40 -4.83 -18.53 12.32
CA ALA A 40 -5.53 -18.75 13.59
C ALA A 40 -6.49 -19.94 13.53
N ARG A 41 -7.24 -20.10 12.43
CA ARG A 41 -8.11 -21.28 12.23
C ARG A 41 -7.30 -22.56 12.09
N ALA A 42 -6.23 -22.56 11.31
CA ALA A 42 -5.39 -23.74 11.09
C ALA A 42 -4.65 -24.19 12.37
N GLU A 43 -4.30 -23.24 13.23
CA GLU A 43 -3.53 -23.49 14.46
C GLU A 43 -4.40 -23.57 15.72
N ALA A 44 -5.72 -23.43 15.60
CA ALA A 44 -6.66 -23.38 16.73
C ALA A 44 -6.57 -24.61 17.64
N THR A 45 -6.34 -25.79 17.05
CA THR A 45 -6.24 -27.07 17.77
C THR A 45 -4.80 -27.50 18.02
N LEU A 46 -3.82 -26.76 17.51
CA LEU A 46 -2.41 -27.11 17.64
C LEU A 46 -1.84 -26.53 18.94
N PRO A 47 -1.05 -27.32 19.69
CA PRO A 47 -0.33 -26.79 20.84
C PRO A 47 0.76 -25.80 20.38
N PRO A 48 1.17 -24.83 21.22
CA PRO A 48 2.08 -23.75 20.84
C PRO A 48 3.39 -24.21 20.19
N GLU A 49 3.96 -25.33 20.66
CA GLU A 49 5.18 -25.93 20.14
C GLU A 49 5.07 -26.48 18.71
N GLN A 50 3.84 -26.71 18.20
CA GLN A 50 3.59 -27.15 16.84
C GLN A 50 3.26 -25.99 15.89
N ARG A 51 3.12 -24.77 16.42
CA ARG A 51 2.89 -23.57 15.60
C ARG A 51 4.22 -23.13 15.00
N THR A 52 4.20 -22.80 13.71
CA THR A 52 5.42 -22.46 12.96
C THR A 52 5.36 -21.01 12.48
N PRO A 53 6.52 -20.34 12.31
CA PRO A 53 6.53 -19.01 11.70
C PRO A 53 5.97 -19.09 10.28
N LYS A 54 5.17 -18.09 9.90
CA LYS A 54 4.64 -17.97 8.55
C LYS A 54 5.31 -16.81 7.82
N ALA A 55 5.49 -16.98 6.53
CA ALA A 55 6.04 -15.97 5.64
C ALA A 55 5.20 -15.93 4.36
N VAL A 56 5.07 -14.73 3.81
CA VAL A 56 4.43 -14.46 2.52
C VAL A 56 5.42 -13.69 1.65
N LEU A 57 5.44 -13.98 0.35
CA LEU A 57 6.25 -13.28 -0.63
C LEU A 57 5.35 -12.42 -1.50
N PHE A 58 5.60 -11.11 -1.52
CA PHE A 58 4.99 -10.19 -2.46
C PHE A 58 5.96 -9.92 -3.61
N VAL A 59 5.49 -10.09 -4.85
CA VAL A 59 6.22 -9.72 -6.06
C VAL A 59 5.44 -8.59 -6.72
N SER A 60 6.09 -7.44 -6.90
CA SER A 60 5.42 -6.22 -7.38
C SER A 60 6.38 -5.30 -8.15
N HIS A 61 5.94 -4.08 -8.43
CA HIS A 61 6.69 -3.04 -9.14
C HIS A 61 7.36 -2.05 -8.18
N ALA A 62 8.36 -1.31 -8.64
CA ALA A 62 9.18 -0.41 -7.82
C ALA A 62 8.38 0.56 -6.93
N ALA A 63 7.51 1.39 -7.53
CA ALA A 63 6.68 2.35 -6.78
C ALA A 63 5.78 1.66 -5.74
N SER A 64 5.23 0.49 -6.09
CA SER A 64 4.43 -0.30 -5.15
C SER A 64 5.27 -0.85 -4.01
N LEU A 65 6.49 -1.33 -4.27
CA LEU A 65 7.37 -1.86 -3.22
C LEU A 65 7.83 -0.78 -2.24
N ILE A 66 8.13 0.45 -2.71
CA ILE A 66 8.43 1.58 -1.81
C ILE A 66 7.20 1.90 -0.95
N ALA A 67 6.03 2.05 -1.58
CA ALA A 67 4.79 2.30 -0.87
C ALA A 67 4.48 1.19 0.15
N MET A 68 4.70 -0.09 -0.19
CA MET A 68 4.57 -1.22 0.74
C MET A 68 5.51 -1.05 1.95
N GLY A 69 6.78 -0.67 1.74
CA GLY A 69 7.72 -0.42 2.84
C GLY A 69 7.22 0.66 3.81
N ARG A 70 6.77 1.79 3.27
CA ARG A 70 6.23 2.91 4.06
C ARG A 70 4.96 2.53 4.82
N VAL A 71 4.01 1.85 4.17
CA VAL A 71 2.76 1.45 4.85
C VAL A 71 2.93 0.31 5.84
N LEU A 72 3.91 -0.57 5.66
CA LEU A 72 4.24 -1.63 6.63
C LEU A 72 4.93 -1.05 7.88
N THR A 73 5.84 -0.10 7.69
CA THR A 73 6.55 0.55 8.81
C THR A 73 5.74 1.64 9.51
N GLY A 74 4.79 2.24 8.78
CA GLY A 74 4.02 3.41 9.21
C GLY A 74 4.76 4.74 9.05
N CYS A 75 5.90 4.72 8.36
CA CYS A 75 6.76 5.88 8.17
C CYS A 75 6.51 6.47 6.78
N MET A 76 5.65 7.49 6.70
CA MET A 76 5.52 8.33 5.50
C MET A 76 6.43 9.55 5.67
N PRO A 77 7.46 9.74 4.82
CA PRO A 77 8.27 10.96 4.87
C PRO A 77 7.46 12.17 4.37
N GLU A 78 7.80 13.36 4.85
CA GLU A 78 7.22 14.62 4.35
C GLU A 78 7.55 14.84 2.87
N ASP A 79 8.79 14.56 2.48
CA ASP A 79 9.22 14.52 1.09
C ASP A 79 9.05 13.09 0.54
N PRO A 80 8.15 12.86 -0.44
CA PRO A 80 7.98 11.54 -1.02
C PRO A 80 9.24 11.01 -1.71
N GLY A 81 10.18 11.86 -2.10
CA GLY A 81 11.41 11.49 -2.80
C GLY A 81 12.54 10.95 -1.95
N VAL A 82 12.36 10.86 -0.62
CA VAL A 82 13.32 10.21 0.27
C VAL A 82 13.57 8.75 -0.17
N GLU A 83 14.84 8.39 -0.36
CA GLU A 83 15.28 7.03 -0.69
C GLU A 83 15.35 6.13 0.57
N ASP A 84 14.20 5.86 1.17
CA ASP A 84 14.06 5.03 2.38
C ASP A 84 13.96 3.52 2.08
N PHE A 85 13.40 3.15 0.93
CA PHE A 85 13.26 1.75 0.49
C PHE A 85 13.93 1.52 -0.86
N HIS A 86 14.93 0.65 -0.88
CA HIS A 86 15.70 0.35 -2.08
C HIS A 86 14.98 -0.71 -2.93
N VAL A 87 14.61 -0.32 -4.15
CA VAL A 87 13.91 -1.20 -5.09
C VAL A 87 14.73 -1.37 -6.37
N PHE A 88 15.61 -2.37 -6.34
CA PHE A 88 16.39 -2.79 -7.50
C PHE A 88 15.67 -3.89 -8.28
N THR A 89 16.09 -4.12 -9.52
CA THR A 89 15.60 -5.27 -10.29
C THR A 89 15.88 -6.56 -9.52
N ALA A 90 14.82 -7.32 -9.24
CA ALA A 90 14.88 -8.58 -8.50
C ALA A 90 15.55 -8.47 -7.11
N GLY A 91 15.63 -7.26 -6.54
CA GLY A 91 16.05 -7.05 -5.16
C GLY A 91 15.00 -7.55 -4.18
N LEU A 92 15.44 -7.97 -3.00
CA LEU A 92 14.58 -8.52 -1.95
C LEU A 92 14.64 -7.67 -0.68
N SER A 93 13.49 -7.14 -0.27
CA SER A 93 13.32 -6.55 1.06
C SER A 93 12.60 -7.54 1.97
N ARG A 94 13.01 -7.58 3.24
CA ARG A 94 12.42 -8.46 4.25
C ARG A 94 11.91 -7.63 5.42
N PHE A 95 10.67 -7.90 5.82
CA PHE A 95 10.01 -7.27 6.95
C PHE A 95 9.66 -8.31 8.01
N SER A 96 9.81 -7.95 9.28
CA SER A 96 9.40 -8.76 10.42
C SER A 96 8.32 -8.03 11.21
N ARG A 97 7.23 -8.72 11.55
CA ARG A 97 6.13 -8.12 12.32
C ARG A 97 6.62 -7.75 13.72
N ARG A 98 6.25 -6.57 14.20
CA ARG A 98 6.56 -6.13 15.57
C ARG A 98 5.83 -7.03 16.58
N ARG A 99 6.49 -7.36 17.69
CA ARG A 99 5.91 -8.15 18.79
C ARG A 99 5.68 -7.25 19.99
N GLY A 100 4.42 -7.07 20.38
CA GLY A 100 4.03 -6.27 21.55
C GLY A 100 3.00 -5.20 21.19
N PRO A 101 2.46 -4.48 22.19
CA PRO A 101 1.64 -3.30 21.94
C PRO A 101 2.43 -2.32 21.08
N VAL A 102 1.79 -1.74 20.07
CA VAL A 102 2.35 -0.60 19.33
C VAL A 102 2.42 0.54 20.34
N GLU A 103 3.60 0.84 20.87
CA GLU A 103 3.83 2.09 21.58
C GLU A 103 3.72 3.19 20.53
N ALA A 104 2.53 3.78 20.42
CA ALA A 104 2.35 4.98 19.64
C ALA A 104 3.25 6.05 20.26
N GLU A 105 4.30 6.45 19.55
CA GLU A 105 5.08 7.62 19.93
C GLU A 105 4.14 8.85 19.90
N GLY A 106 3.75 9.33 21.08
CA GLY A 106 3.03 10.59 21.29
C GLY A 106 1.51 10.54 21.17
N GLU A 107 0.82 10.11 22.23
CA GLU A 107 -0.47 10.70 22.57
C GLU A 107 -0.22 12.11 23.14
N ASP A 108 -0.06 13.10 22.27
CA ASP A 108 -0.36 14.48 22.66
C ASP A 108 -1.86 14.71 22.44
N GLY A 109 -2.56 14.98 23.54
CA GLY A 109 -4.00 15.22 23.56
C GLY A 109 -4.33 16.54 22.86
N GLY A 110 -4.59 16.49 21.55
CA GLY A 110 -4.90 17.69 20.78
C GLY A 110 -5.60 17.41 19.46
N ARG A 111 -6.92 17.67 19.45
CA ARG A 111 -7.73 18.10 18.30
C ARG A 111 -7.89 17.11 17.13
N ARG A 112 -9.16 16.85 16.77
CA ARG A 112 -9.52 16.25 15.46
C ARG A 112 -9.15 17.28 14.39
N GLU A 113 -7.92 17.25 13.89
CA GLU A 113 -7.46 18.14 12.83
C GLU A 113 -7.64 17.45 11.47
N GLU A 114 -8.49 18.04 10.63
CA GLU A 114 -8.43 18.21 9.16
C GLU A 114 -7.86 17.09 8.24
N GLY A 115 -7.74 15.83 8.69
CA GLY A 115 -7.03 14.75 7.98
C GLY A 115 -7.90 13.62 7.41
N ASP A 116 -9.17 13.87 7.08
CA ASP A 116 -10.00 12.85 6.41
C ASP A 116 -9.75 12.76 4.90
N ASP A 117 -9.33 13.86 4.24
CA ASP A 117 -8.97 13.87 2.82
C ASP A 117 -7.67 13.08 2.53
N GLU A 118 -6.73 13.03 3.47
CA GLU A 118 -5.49 12.25 3.32
C GLU A 118 -5.71 10.73 3.33
N ARG A 119 -6.90 10.26 3.70
CA ARG A 119 -7.27 8.84 3.77
C ARG A 119 -8.25 8.44 2.67
N GLU A 120 -8.22 9.16 1.54
CA GLU A 120 -9.02 8.83 0.37
C GLU A 120 -8.30 7.83 -0.56
N LEU A 121 -9.09 7.01 -1.26
CA LEU A 121 -8.64 6.22 -2.40
C LEU A 121 -8.91 7.01 -3.69
N ALA A 122 -8.07 6.86 -4.70
CA ALA A 122 -8.28 7.54 -5.99
C ALA A 122 -9.70 7.27 -6.54
N PRO A 123 -10.38 8.29 -7.11
CA PRO A 123 -11.67 8.12 -7.75
C PRO A 123 -11.65 6.98 -8.78
N GLY A 124 -12.65 6.09 -8.73
CA GLY A 124 -12.71 4.91 -9.59
C GLY A 124 -12.03 3.67 -9.03
N THR A 125 -11.34 3.76 -7.88
CA THR A 125 -10.91 2.58 -7.11
C THR A 125 -12.12 1.77 -6.69
N ARG A 126 -12.12 0.46 -6.97
CA ARG A 126 -13.27 -0.42 -6.66
C ARG A 126 -12.93 -1.32 -5.50
N ILE A 127 -13.56 -1.09 -4.36
CA ILE A 127 -13.52 -2.00 -3.22
C ILE A 127 -14.44 -3.19 -3.52
N LEU A 128 -13.89 -4.41 -3.47
CA LEU A 128 -14.64 -5.63 -3.74
C LEU A 128 -15.05 -6.36 -2.47
N ARG A 129 -14.40 -6.07 -1.34
CA ARG A 129 -14.73 -6.65 -0.03
C ARG A 129 -15.49 -5.67 0.88
N PRO A 130 -16.67 -6.05 1.39
CA PRO A 130 -17.41 -5.22 2.33
C PRO A 130 -16.60 -4.89 3.59
N GLY A 131 -16.77 -3.67 4.12
CA GLY A 131 -16.10 -3.23 5.35
C GLY A 131 -14.62 -2.87 5.18
N THR A 132 -14.10 -2.88 3.96
CA THR A 132 -12.74 -2.42 3.67
C THR A 132 -12.71 -0.89 3.67
N ALA A 133 -11.79 -0.31 4.45
CA ALA A 133 -11.52 1.11 4.50
C ALA A 133 -10.00 1.35 4.55
N VAL A 134 -9.56 2.57 4.27
CA VAL A 134 -8.16 2.94 4.43
C VAL A 134 -7.80 2.87 5.92
N PRO A 135 -6.86 2.00 6.34
CA PRO A 135 -6.50 1.88 7.74
C PRO A 135 -5.69 3.09 8.18
N ASP A 136 -5.68 3.36 9.49
CA ASP A 136 -4.82 4.38 10.06
C ASP A 136 -3.37 3.86 10.21
N TRP A 137 -2.62 3.87 9.11
CA TRP A 137 -1.30 3.23 9.01
C TRP A 137 -0.13 4.18 9.31
N THR A 138 -0.34 5.49 9.34
CA THR A 138 0.73 6.49 9.48
C THR A 138 1.25 6.62 10.92
N ARG A 139 2.18 7.55 11.16
CA ARG A 139 2.75 7.84 12.49
C ARG A 139 3.33 6.60 13.19
N GLY A 140 4.04 5.79 12.42
CA GLY A 140 4.71 4.59 12.92
C GLY A 140 3.80 3.42 13.24
N ARG A 141 2.46 3.52 13.04
CA ARG A 141 1.54 2.41 13.32
C ARG A 141 1.76 1.23 12.39
N GLY A 142 1.80 1.50 11.09
CA GLY A 142 1.89 0.50 10.02
C GLY A 142 0.67 -0.43 9.95
N VAL A 143 0.45 -1.04 8.79
CA VAL A 143 -0.66 -1.98 8.62
C VAL A 143 -0.43 -3.27 9.38
N GLY A 144 -1.50 -3.85 9.94
CA GLY A 144 -1.43 -5.10 10.69
C GLY A 144 -0.61 -5.03 11.99
N GLY A 145 -0.46 -3.85 12.60
CA GLY A 145 0.28 -3.65 13.85
C GLY A 145 1.77 -3.32 13.68
N GLY A 146 2.18 -3.00 12.45
CA GLY A 146 3.52 -2.49 12.18
C GLY A 146 4.60 -3.57 11.98
N TRP A 147 5.59 -3.22 11.18
CA TRP A 147 6.67 -4.10 10.75
C TRP A 147 8.00 -3.37 10.76
N ASP A 148 9.07 -4.12 11.04
CA ASP A 148 10.44 -3.64 10.96
C ASP A 148 11.09 -4.15 9.67
N CYS A 149 11.71 -3.23 8.91
CA CYS A 149 12.52 -3.58 7.75
C CYS A 149 13.85 -4.17 8.23
N VAL A 150 14.05 -5.48 8.06
CA VAL A 150 15.26 -6.19 8.51
C VAL A 150 16.27 -6.43 7.39
N ALA A 151 15.86 -6.28 6.14
CA ALA A 151 16.73 -6.22 4.96
C ALA A 151 16.07 -5.33 3.90
N ASN A 152 16.85 -4.44 3.27
CA ASN A 152 16.33 -3.43 2.35
C ASN A 152 17.01 -3.53 0.97
N GLY A 153 16.31 -4.10 0.00
CA GLY A 153 16.81 -4.23 -1.38
C GLY A 153 18.03 -5.15 -1.53
N ASP A 154 18.09 -6.26 -0.80
CA ASP A 154 19.20 -7.20 -0.91
C ASP A 154 19.33 -7.73 -2.34
N CYS A 155 20.52 -7.59 -2.90
CA CYS A 155 20.90 -8.06 -4.23
C CYS A 155 22.17 -8.93 -4.19
N SER A 156 22.62 -9.34 -2.99
CA SER A 156 23.85 -10.12 -2.81
C SER A 156 23.83 -11.49 -3.49
N PHE A 157 22.62 -12.01 -3.74
CA PHE A 157 22.40 -13.26 -4.47
C PHE A 157 22.41 -13.09 -6.00
N LEU A 158 22.45 -11.86 -6.52
CA LEU A 158 22.48 -11.57 -7.95
C LEU A 158 23.93 -11.40 -8.43
N SER A 159 24.30 -12.11 -9.51
CA SER A 159 25.66 -12.03 -10.07
C SER A 159 26.08 -10.63 -10.56
N CYS A 160 25.12 -9.79 -10.97
CA CYS A 160 25.36 -8.40 -11.38
C CYS A 160 25.08 -7.38 -10.27
N GLY A 161 24.70 -7.82 -9.06
CA GLY A 161 24.34 -6.94 -7.97
C GLY A 161 23.10 -6.07 -8.24
N ALA A 162 23.09 -4.88 -7.66
CA ALA A 162 21.98 -3.93 -7.74
C ALA A 162 21.95 -3.20 -9.10
N GLU A 163 20.83 -3.30 -9.81
CA GLU A 163 20.62 -2.63 -11.09
C GLU A 163 19.26 -1.93 -11.16
N ARG A 164 19.20 -0.82 -11.92
CA ARG A 164 17.97 -0.07 -12.23
C ARG A 164 17.16 0.29 -10.99
N GLY A 165 17.84 0.82 -9.97
CA GLY A 165 17.19 1.38 -8.79
C GLY A 165 16.22 2.50 -9.16
N TRP A 166 15.14 2.62 -8.39
CA TRP A 166 14.09 3.61 -8.61
C TRP A 166 13.65 4.19 -7.27
N HIS A 167 13.28 5.47 -7.26
CA HIS A 167 12.64 6.17 -6.14
C HIS A 167 11.64 7.18 -6.70
N PHE A 168 10.72 7.66 -5.87
CA PHE A 168 9.85 8.77 -6.25
C PHE A 168 10.69 10.04 -6.43
N ASN A 169 10.42 10.86 -7.44
CA ASN A 169 11.03 12.18 -7.58
C ASN A 169 10.07 13.32 -7.15
N GLY A 170 8.83 12.98 -6.77
CA GLY A 170 7.82 13.90 -6.25
C GLY A 170 6.82 14.38 -7.30
N GLU A 171 7.11 14.22 -8.59
CA GLU A 171 6.27 14.68 -9.70
C GLU A 171 5.38 13.55 -10.28
N GLU A 172 5.42 12.33 -9.72
CA GLU A 172 4.71 11.16 -10.26
C GLU A 172 3.23 11.05 -9.87
N SER A 173 2.52 12.18 -9.74
CA SER A 173 1.07 12.17 -9.56
C SER A 173 0.37 12.01 -10.90
N PHE A 174 -0.27 10.85 -11.11
CA PHE A 174 -0.98 10.53 -12.36
C PHE A 174 -2.47 10.87 -12.26
N ASP A 175 -2.78 12.14 -12.04
CA ASP A 175 -4.16 12.60 -12.08
C ASP A 175 -4.54 12.87 -13.54
N THR A 176 -5.11 11.87 -14.22
CA THR A 176 -5.67 12.14 -15.55
C THR A 176 -6.91 13.01 -15.39
N PRO A 177 -6.97 14.21 -15.99
CA PRO A 177 -8.19 15.00 -15.95
C PRO A 177 -9.32 14.21 -16.61
N PRO A 178 -10.57 14.33 -16.13
CA PRO A 178 -11.69 13.67 -16.78
C PRO A 178 -11.72 14.07 -18.25
N PHE A 179 -12.00 13.10 -19.13
CA PHE A 179 -12.19 13.39 -20.56
C PHE A 179 -13.09 14.61 -20.71
N PRO A 180 -12.71 15.64 -21.50
CA PRO A 180 -13.59 16.76 -21.75
C PRO A 180 -14.91 16.21 -22.29
N PRO A 181 -16.07 16.76 -21.86
CA PRO A 181 -17.35 16.32 -22.37
C PRO A 181 -17.32 16.41 -23.91
N PRO A 182 -17.96 15.47 -24.63
CA PRO A 182 -18.02 15.55 -26.09
C PRO A 182 -18.53 16.93 -26.47
N MET A 183 -17.70 17.66 -27.22
CA MET A 183 -17.97 19.01 -27.68
C MET A 183 -19.33 18.99 -28.39
N GLU A 184 -20.34 19.67 -27.83
CA GLU A 184 -21.63 19.78 -28.51
C GLU A 184 -21.39 20.44 -29.86
N VAL A 185 -21.60 19.66 -30.92
CA VAL A 185 -21.61 20.17 -32.29
C VAL A 185 -22.82 21.10 -32.36
N GLY A 186 -22.55 22.40 -32.23
CA GLY A 186 -23.56 23.44 -32.36
C GLY A 186 -24.34 23.24 -33.66
N SER A 187 -25.62 22.93 -33.53
CA SER A 187 -26.55 22.90 -34.64
C SER A 187 -26.61 24.30 -35.25
N SER A 188 -25.89 24.49 -36.35
CA SER A 188 -25.95 25.71 -37.14
C SER A 188 -27.34 25.76 -37.79
N GLY A 189 -28.26 26.45 -37.14
CA GLY A 189 -29.60 26.70 -37.66
C GLY A 189 -29.52 27.51 -38.95
N THR A 190 -29.77 26.85 -40.09
CA THR A 190 -30.06 27.52 -41.35
C THR A 190 -31.44 28.16 -41.23
N LYS A 191 -31.48 29.49 -41.11
CA LYS A 191 -32.71 30.26 -41.39
C LYS A 191 -32.91 30.29 -42.90
N LEU A 192 -34.04 29.75 -43.36
CA LEU A 192 -34.72 30.13 -44.60
C LEU A 192 -35.94 30.97 -44.24
#